data_AF-A0A0K9H1R0-F1
#
_entry.id   AF-A0A0K9H1R0-F1
#
_cell.length_a   1.000
_cell.length_b   1.000
_cell.length_c   1.000
_cell.angle_alpha   90.00
_cell.angle_beta   90.00
_cell.angle_gamma   90.00
#
_symmetry.space_group_name_H-M   'P 1'
#
loop_
_entity.id
_entity.type
_entity.pdbx_description
1 polymer ?
#
loop_
_entity_poly.entity_id
_entity_poly.type
_entity_poly.pdbx_seq_one_letter_code
_entity_poly.pdbx_strand_id
1 'polypeptide(L)'
;MKKEGKSCIALFASGSGSNVQAIAEAVQKGEIPAHISLLVCDQPDAYVIKRAEQLSIPVFSFRAKDYASKAEFEQEIVHRLWEAGVDFIFLAGYMRLIGETLLNAYRGKIVNIHPSLLPAFPGKDAIGQAFNARVKIAGVTVHFVDEGMDTGPIIDQESVRMTEDETRESLQRKIQAVEHDLYPRVIKKLLTEAVMEGITE
;
A
#
# COMPACT_ATOMS: atom_id res chain seq x y z
N MET A 1 -15.26 2.68 -17.98
CA MET A 1 -15.42 1.35 -18.60
C MET A 1 -14.22 0.51 -18.18
N LYS A 2 -14.42 -0.64 -17.50
CA LYS A 2 -13.33 -1.54 -17.12
C LYS A 2 -12.62 -2.00 -18.41
N LYS A 3 -11.31 -1.81 -18.52
CA LYS A 3 -10.54 -2.41 -19.64
C LYS A 3 -10.55 -3.92 -19.42
N GLU A 4 -10.95 -4.66 -20.46
CA GLU A 4 -11.12 -6.12 -20.51
C GLU A 4 -10.28 -6.89 -19.46
N GLY A 5 -10.95 -7.51 -18.49
CA GLY A 5 -10.38 -8.49 -17.56
C GLY A 5 -9.38 -7.99 -16.49
N LYS A 6 -9.07 -6.68 -16.42
CA LYS A 6 -8.13 -6.14 -15.42
C LYS A 6 -8.85 -5.45 -14.27
N SER A 7 -8.46 -5.75 -13.03
CA SER A 7 -8.95 -5.05 -11.84
C SER A 7 -8.48 -3.60 -11.84
N CYS A 8 -9.37 -2.68 -11.50
CA CYS A 8 -9.02 -1.28 -11.27
C CYS A 8 -8.53 -1.12 -9.84
N ILE A 9 -7.35 -0.55 -9.63
CA ILE A 9 -6.73 -0.43 -8.30
C ILE A 9 -6.41 1.02 -7.98
N ALA A 10 -6.44 1.36 -6.69
CA ALA A 10 -5.93 2.61 -6.17
C ALA A 10 -4.71 2.37 -5.28
N LEU A 11 -3.75 3.30 -5.36
CA LEU A 11 -2.57 3.32 -4.50
C LEU A 11 -2.67 4.49 -3.54
N PHE A 12 -2.32 4.28 -2.28
CA PHE A 12 -2.31 5.34 -1.26
C PHE A 12 -0.90 5.54 -0.73
N ALA A 13 -0.40 6.77 -0.72
CA ALA A 13 0.95 7.05 -0.25
C ALA A 13 1.08 8.49 0.26
N SER A 14 2.01 8.72 1.19
CA SER A 14 2.22 10.04 1.82
C SER A 14 3.62 10.64 1.59
N GLY A 15 4.54 9.91 0.96
CA GLY A 15 5.97 10.24 0.98
C GLY A 15 6.69 10.06 -0.36
N SER A 16 7.82 9.34 -0.32
CA SER A 16 8.70 9.16 -1.49
C SER A 16 8.08 8.34 -2.62
N GLY A 17 7.15 7.43 -2.29
CA GLY A 17 6.44 6.62 -3.28
C GLY A 17 7.26 5.52 -3.95
N SER A 18 8.28 4.97 -3.29
CA SER A 18 9.09 3.90 -3.89
C SER A 18 8.29 2.61 -4.12
N ASN A 19 7.38 2.24 -3.20
CA ASN A 19 6.44 1.13 -3.42
C ASN A 19 5.45 1.43 -4.56
N VAL A 20 4.95 2.68 -4.67
CA VAL A 20 4.11 3.10 -5.79
C VAL A 20 4.83 2.93 -7.13
N GLN A 21 6.11 3.31 -7.19
CA GLN A 21 6.95 3.11 -8.38
C GLN A 21 7.05 1.62 -8.75
N ALA A 22 7.42 0.77 -7.79
CA ALA A 22 7.61 -0.67 -8.03
C ALA A 22 6.33 -1.33 -8.54
N ILE A 23 5.18 -1.01 -7.93
CA ILE A 23 3.87 -1.52 -8.35
C ILE A 23 3.54 -1.02 -9.76
N ALA A 24 3.73 0.26 -10.05
CA ALA A 24 3.43 0.84 -11.35
C ALA A 24 4.28 0.26 -12.49
N GLU A 25 5.57 0.07 -12.25
CA GLU A 25 6.46 -0.57 -13.22
C GLU A 25 6.06 -2.02 -13.48
N ALA A 26 5.69 -2.79 -12.44
CA ALA A 26 5.19 -4.15 -12.60
C ALA A 26 3.87 -4.21 -13.39
N VAL A 27 2.95 -3.25 -13.19
CA VAL A 27 1.73 -3.11 -14.00
C VAL A 27 2.07 -2.79 -15.46
N GLN A 28 2.99 -1.85 -15.72
CA GLN A 28 3.40 -1.47 -17.08
C GLN A 28 4.07 -2.62 -17.83
N LYS A 29 4.85 -3.45 -17.14
CA LYS A 29 5.46 -4.69 -17.68
C LYS A 29 4.43 -5.82 -17.90
N GLY A 30 3.20 -5.66 -17.44
CA GLY A 30 2.15 -6.68 -17.52
C GLY A 30 2.30 -7.81 -16.51
N GLU A 31 3.16 -7.66 -15.50
CA GLU A 31 3.37 -8.65 -14.44
C GLU A 31 2.18 -8.71 -13.48
N ILE A 32 1.55 -7.55 -13.24
CA ILE A 32 0.31 -7.42 -12.48
C ILE A 32 -0.86 -7.16 -13.47
N PRO A 33 -1.92 -8.00 -13.46
CA PRO A 33 -3.08 -7.83 -14.36
C PRO A 33 -4.04 -6.74 -13.86
N ALA A 34 -3.54 -5.52 -13.66
CA ALA A 34 -4.30 -4.40 -13.10
C ALA A 34 -4.25 -3.15 -13.97
N HIS A 35 -5.15 -2.22 -13.67
CA HIS A 35 -5.08 -0.83 -14.10
C HIS A 35 -5.00 0.06 -12.86
N ILE A 36 -3.95 0.87 -12.73
CA ILE A 36 -3.85 1.85 -11.64
C ILE A 36 -4.70 3.07 -12.01
N SER A 37 -5.89 3.18 -11.41
CA SER A 37 -6.86 4.20 -11.74
C SER A 37 -6.64 5.50 -10.97
N LEU A 38 -6.05 5.43 -9.77
CA LEU A 38 -5.89 6.59 -8.89
C LEU A 38 -4.74 6.41 -7.91
N LEU A 39 -3.92 7.45 -7.75
CA LEU A 39 -3.08 7.67 -6.57
C LEU A 39 -3.81 8.62 -5.62
N VAL A 40 -3.98 8.22 -4.36
CA VAL A 40 -4.45 9.10 -3.28
C VAL A 40 -3.26 9.51 -2.40
N CYS A 41 -3.10 10.81 -2.18
CA CYS A 41 -2.00 11.36 -1.39
C CYS A 41 -2.48 12.45 -0.42
N ASP A 42 -2.21 12.29 0.88
CA ASP A 42 -2.58 13.28 1.91
C ASP A 42 -1.51 14.38 2.10
N GLN A 43 -0.50 14.43 1.23
CA GLN A 43 0.62 15.36 1.26
C GLN A 43 0.86 15.93 -0.14
N PRO A 44 0.28 17.09 -0.50
CA PRO A 44 0.36 17.66 -1.86
C PRO A 44 1.78 17.96 -2.36
N ASP A 45 2.75 18.06 -1.44
CA ASP A 45 4.16 18.34 -1.74
C ASP A 45 5.02 17.05 -1.79
N ALA A 46 4.40 15.87 -1.63
CA ALA A 46 5.11 14.59 -1.59
C ALA A 46 5.67 14.19 -2.95
N TYR A 47 6.86 13.59 -2.94
CA TYR A 47 7.56 13.19 -4.17
C TYR A 47 6.82 12.12 -4.98
N VAL A 48 5.97 11.31 -4.33
CA VAL A 48 5.12 10.32 -5.01
C VAL A 48 4.22 10.92 -6.09
N ILE A 49 3.80 12.18 -5.95
CA ILE A 49 2.98 12.88 -6.95
C ILE A 49 3.76 13.04 -8.25
N LYS A 50 5.03 13.46 -8.17
CA LYS A 50 5.92 13.55 -9.34
C LYS A 50 6.11 12.20 -10.03
N ARG A 51 6.20 11.12 -9.26
CA ARG A 51 6.28 9.76 -9.81
C ARG A 51 5.01 9.39 -10.56
N ALA A 52 3.84 9.65 -9.96
CA ALA A 52 2.56 9.36 -10.59
C ALA A 52 2.36 10.13 -11.89
N GLU A 53 2.72 11.41 -11.94
CA GLU A 53 2.69 12.21 -13.17
C GLU A 53 3.57 11.62 -14.27
N GLN A 54 4.82 11.25 -13.94
CA GLN A 54 5.74 10.60 -14.89
C GLN A 54 5.22 9.26 -15.40
N LEU A 55 4.48 8.54 -14.56
CA LEU A 55 3.87 7.25 -14.88
C LEU A 55 2.45 7.39 -15.47
N SER A 56 1.96 8.61 -15.71
CA SER A 56 0.61 8.92 -16.20
C SER A 56 -0.52 8.32 -15.34
N ILE A 57 -0.33 8.32 -14.03
CA ILE A 57 -1.33 7.87 -13.05
C ILE A 57 -2.13 9.10 -12.56
N PRO A 58 -3.48 9.09 -12.64
CA PRO A 58 -4.31 10.14 -12.07
C PRO A 58 -4.05 10.32 -10.57
N VAL A 59 -3.99 11.56 -10.09
CA VAL A 59 -3.70 11.89 -8.69
C VAL A 59 -4.86 12.64 -8.07
N PHE A 60 -5.31 12.16 -6.91
CA PHE A 60 -6.09 12.95 -5.96
C PHE A 60 -5.20 13.26 -4.76
N SER A 61 -4.86 14.53 -4.58
CA SER A 61 -4.08 14.99 -3.43
C SER A 61 -4.86 15.99 -2.59
N PHE A 62 -4.71 15.91 -1.28
CA PHE A 62 -5.46 16.73 -0.34
C PHE A 62 -4.62 16.98 0.92
N ARG A 63 -5.00 17.97 1.75
CA ARG A 63 -4.46 18.11 3.10
C ARG A 63 -5.58 17.85 4.09
N ALA A 64 -5.37 16.94 5.03
CA ALA A 64 -6.40 16.62 6.03
C ALA A 64 -6.87 17.83 6.86
N LYS A 65 -6.03 18.86 7.01
CA LYS A 65 -6.36 20.10 7.73
C LYS A 65 -7.37 21.00 6.99
N ASP A 66 -7.59 20.75 5.70
CA ASP A 66 -8.52 21.52 4.88
C ASP A 66 -9.97 20.99 5.01
N TYR A 67 -10.16 19.93 5.81
CA TYR A 67 -11.45 19.29 6.08
C TYR A 67 -11.81 19.40 7.57
N ALA A 68 -13.10 19.42 7.88
CA ALA A 68 -13.58 19.53 9.25
C ALA A 68 -13.39 18.23 10.05
N SER A 69 -13.33 17.08 9.37
CA SER A 69 -13.16 15.77 10.02
C SER A 69 -12.50 14.73 9.14
N LYS A 70 -12.05 13.63 9.77
CA LYS A 70 -11.57 12.43 9.07
C LYS A 70 -12.63 11.82 8.16
N ALA A 71 -13.86 11.72 8.66
CA ALA A 71 -14.96 11.14 7.89
C ALA A 71 -15.23 11.94 6.60
N GLU A 72 -15.10 13.27 6.65
CA GLU A 72 -15.37 14.14 5.50
C GLU A 72 -14.35 13.93 4.37
N PHE A 73 -13.05 13.92 4.67
CA PHE A 73 -12.07 13.65 3.62
C PHE A 73 -12.14 12.19 3.13
N GLU A 74 -12.47 11.23 4.01
CA GLU A 74 -12.65 9.84 3.59
C GLU A 74 -13.88 9.66 2.70
N GLN A 75 -14.96 10.43 2.91
CA GLN A 75 -16.12 10.45 2.02
C GLN A 75 -15.75 10.97 0.64
N GLU A 76 -14.95 12.03 0.54
CA GLU A 76 -14.45 12.49 -0.75
C GLU A 76 -13.57 11.43 -1.42
N ILE A 77 -12.66 10.80 -0.66
CA ILE A 77 -11.86 9.69 -1.18
C ILE A 77 -12.75 8.58 -1.73
N VAL A 78 -13.77 8.12 -0.98
CA VAL A 78 -14.72 7.09 -1.43
C VAL A 78 -15.41 7.51 -2.73
N HIS A 79 -15.85 8.76 -2.84
CA HIS A 79 -16.45 9.28 -4.05
C HIS A 79 -15.46 9.21 -5.25
N ARG A 80 -14.21 9.67 -5.08
CA ARG A 80 -13.18 9.60 -6.12
C ARG A 80 -12.86 8.17 -6.54
N LEU A 81 -12.77 7.25 -5.58
CA LEU A 81 -12.52 5.83 -5.84
C LEU A 81 -13.67 5.20 -6.64
N TRP A 82 -14.91 5.56 -6.31
CA TRP A 82 -16.09 5.12 -7.05
C TRP A 82 -16.12 5.67 -8.49
N GLU A 83 -15.84 6.96 -8.68
CA GLU A 83 -15.72 7.57 -10.02
C GLU A 83 -14.64 6.90 -10.87
N ALA A 84 -13.53 6.52 -10.23
CA ALA A 84 -12.41 5.81 -10.86
C ALA A 84 -12.67 4.30 -11.04
N GLY A 85 -13.80 3.78 -10.56
CA GLY A 85 -14.20 2.38 -10.66
C GLY A 85 -13.25 1.42 -9.92
N VAL A 86 -12.67 1.84 -8.80
CA VAL A 86 -11.65 1.09 -8.06
C VAL A 86 -12.26 -0.14 -7.37
N ASP A 87 -11.63 -1.28 -7.59
CA ASP A 87 -11.95 -2.58 -6.98
C ASP A 87 -11.12 -2.84 -5.70
N PHE A 88 -9.82 -2.51 -5.70
CA PHE A 88 -8.90 -2.74 -4.57
C PHE A 88 -8.08 -1.49 -4.21
N ILE A 89 -7.74 -1.36 -2.93
CA ILE A 89 -6.87 -0.31 -2.39
C ILE A 89 -5.58 -0.94 -1.86
N PHE A 90 -4.43 -0.43 -2.29
CA PHE A 90 -3.12 -0.81 -1.77
C PHE A 90 -2.43 0.38 -1.11
N LEU A 91 -2.21 0.28 0.20
CA LEU A 91 -1.49 1.27 0.99
C LEU A 91 0.02 1.04 0.80
N ALA A 92 0.70 2.02 0.21
CA ALA A 92 2.10 1.96 -0.19
C ALA A 92 2.90 3.08 0.50
N GLY A 93 2.90 3.05 1.83
CA GLY A 93 3.47 4.11 2.67
C GLY A 93 2.48 5.25 2.94
N TYR A 94 1.21 4.92 3.18
CA TYR A 94 0.19 5.87 3.63
C TYR A 94 0.26 6.04 5.15
N MET A 95 0.49 7.26 5.62
CA MET A 95 0.85 7.55 7.02
C MET A 95 -0.35 7.86 7.91
N ARG A 96 -1.56 7.49 7.48
CA ARG A 96 -2.81 7.69 8.22
C ARG A 96 -3.53 6.36 8.40
N LEU A 97 -4.13 6.18 9.58
CA LEU A 97 -5.06 5.08 9.81
C LEU A 97 -6.26 5.24 8.89
N ILE A 98 -6.72 4.13 8.31
CA ILE A 98 -7.98 4.07 7.57
C ILE A 98 -9.13 4.12 8.59
N GLY A 99 -10.15 4.94 8.32
CA GLY A 99 -11.33 5.08 9.17
C GLY A 99 -12.47 4.18 8.72
N GLU A 100 -13.52 4.17 9.55
CA GLU A 100 -14.72 3.38 9.30
C GLU A 100 -15.37 3.69 7.95
N THR A 101 -15.28 4.93 7.47
CA THR A 101 -15.83 5.33 6.17
C THR A 101 -15.21 4.52 5.02
N LEU A 102 -13.87 4.44 4.98
CA LEU A 102 -13.17 3.65 3.96
C LEU A 102 -13.28 2.13 4.23
N LEU A 103 -13.18 1.70 5.49
CA LEU A 103 -13.30 0.28 5.86
C LEU A 103 -14.67 -0.30 5.48
N ASN A 104 -15.75 0.48 5.62
CA ASN A 104 -17.08 0.04 5.24
C ASN A 104 -17.26 0.02 3.71
N ALA A 105 -16.69 0.99 2.98
CA ALA A 105 -16.78 1.03 1.53
C ALA A 105 -15.93 -0.05 0.83
N TYR A 106 -14.78 -0.42 1.42
CA TYR A 106 -13.80 -1.34 0.83
C TYR A 106 -13.46 -2.52 1.75
N ARG A 107 -14.44 -3.02 2.53
CA ARG A 107 -14.23 -4.14 3.45
C ARG A 107 -13.61 -5.35 2.74
N GLY A 108 -12.49 -5.85 3.28
CA GLY A 108 -11.75 -6.98 2.70
C GLY A 108 -11.00 -6.67 1.40
N LYS A 109 -10.94 -5.40 0.98
CA LYS A 109 -10.32 -4.95 -0.27
C LYS A 109 -9.26 -3.87 -0.08
N ILE A 110 -8.80 -3.68 1.16
CA ILE A 110 -7.70 -2.79 1.52
C ILE A 110 -6.54 -3.63 2.02
N VAL A 111 -5.37 -3.45 1.42
CA VAL A 111 -4.15 -4.18 1.74
C VAL A 111 -3.06 -3.18 2.07
N ASN A 112 -2.23 -3.49 3.06
CA ASN A 112 -1.10 -2.69 3.49
C ASN A 112 0.19 -3.51 3.47
N ILE A 113 1.30 -2.82 3.21
CA ILE A 113 2.64 -3.34 3.45
C ILE A 113 3.24 -2.65 4.67
N HIS A 114 3.80 -3.47 5.57
CA HIS A 114 4.36 -3.00 6.83
C HIS A 114 5.79 -3.51 7.01
N PRO A 115 6.77 -2.65 7.35
CA PRO A 115 8.18 -3.01 7.41
C PRO A 115 8.59 -3.70 8.72
N SER A 116 7.84 -4.74 9.10
CA SER A 116 8.22 -5.69 10.14
C SER A 116 7.66 -7.07 9.86
N LEU A 117 8.06 -8.06 10.66
CA LEU A 117 7.37 -9.34 10.75
C LEU A 117 6.26 -9.23 11.80
N LEU A 118 5.07 -8.76 11.41
CA LEU A 118 3.91 -8.71 12.30
C LEU A 118 3.65 -10.10 12.92
N PRO A 119 3.26 -10.17 14.21
CA PRO A 119 2.82 -9.05 15.07
C PRO A 119 3.94 -8.26 15.75
N ALA A 120 5.22 -8.50 15.44
CA ALA A 120 6.31 -7.72 16.03
C ALA A 120 6.39 -6.32 15.42
N PHE A 121 6.67 -5.32 16.25
CA PHE A 121 6.86 -3.91 15.84
C PHE A 121 5.72 -3.32 14.99
N PRO A 122 4.44 -3.38 15.43
CA PRO A 122 3.36 -2.68 14.75
C PRO A 122 3.52 -1.16 14.89
N GLY A 123 2.77 -0.42 14.07
CA GLY A 123 2.72 1.03 14.14
C GLY A 123 3.95 1.74 13.56
N LYS A 124 4.17 2.97 13.99
CA LYS A 124 5.14 3.85 13.32
C LYS A 124 6.60 3.44 13.56
N ASP A 125 7.44 3.73 12.57
CA ASP A 125 8.90 3.54 12.64
C ASP A 125 9.35 2.11 12.99
N ALA A 126 8.67 1.08 12.45
CA ALA A 126 8.98 -0.32 12.74
C ALA A 126 10.44 -0.71 12.44
N ILE A 127 11.04 -0.10 11.43
CA ILE A 127 12.47 -0.25 11.08
C ILE A 127 13.36 0.26 12.22
N GLY A 128 13.06 1.46 12.74
CA GLY A 128 13.74 2.01 13.90
C GLY A 128 13.54 1.16 15.16
N GLN A 129 12.34 0.63 15.38
CA GLN A 129 12.06 -0.27 16.50
C GLN A 129 12.89 -1.55 16.42
N ALA A 130 12.91 -2.22 15.26
CA ALA A 130 13.71 -3.43 15.04
C ALA A 130 15.21 -3.16 15.22
N PHE A 131 15.70 -2.03 14.68
CA PHE A 131 17.09 -1.60 14.84
C PHE A 131 17.47 -1.38 16.31
N ASN A 132 16.65 -0.64 17.04
CA ASN A 132 16.88 -0.33 18.46
C ASN A 132 16.80 -1.59 19.34
N ALA A 133 15.91 -2.53 19.00
CA ALA A 133 15.80 -3.82 19.66
C ALA A 133 16.96 -4.79 19.34
N ARG A 134 17.83 -4.45 18.39
CA ARG A 134 18.99 -5.25 17.96
C ARG A 134 18.60 -6.67 17.58
N VAL A 135 17.44 -6.82 16.93
CA VAL A 135 16.99 -8.13 16.44
C VAL A 135 17.99 -8.66 15.39
N LYS A 136 18.08 -9.98 15.28
CA LYS A 136 18.90 -10.61 14.23
C LYS A 136 18.11 -10.84 12.93
N ILE A 137 16.79 -10.77 13.02
CA ILE A 137 15.85 -10.97 11.92
C ILE A 137 14.76 -9.89 12.04
N ALA A 138 14.67 -9.05 11.01
CA ALA A 138 13.56 -8.15 10.74
C ALA A 138 12.75 -8.70 9.55
N GLY A 139 11.90 -7.90 8.92
CA GLY A 139 11.22 -8.33 7.70
C GLY A 139 10.13 -7.36 7.25
N VAL A 140 9.28 -7.87 6.39
CA VAL A 140 8.17 -7.17 5.76
C VAL A 140 6.93 -8.05 5.83
N THR A 141 5.78 -7.45 6.07
CA THR A 141 4.48 -8.11 6.06
C THR A 141 3.55 -7.42 5.09
N VAL A 142 2.84 -8.19 4.27
CA VAL A 142 1.66 -7.72 3.53
C VAL A 142 0.43 -8.30 4.19
N HIS A 143 -0.54 -7.46 4.55
CA HIS A 143 -1.73 -7.87 5.29
C HIS A 143 -2.97 -7.10 4.82
N PHE A 144 -4.14 -7.69 5.06
CA PHE A 144 -5.40 -6.96 4.93
C PHE A 144 -5.53 -5.92 6.04
N VAL A 145 -6.21 -4.81 5.76
CA VAL A 145 -6.49 -3.76 6.75
C VAL A 145 -7.85 -4.02 7.40
N ASP A 146 -7.89 -3.91 8.71
CA ASP A 146 -9.07 -3.97 9.57
C ASP A 146 -9.20 -2.68 10.40
N GLU A 147 -10.06 -2.68 11.42
CA GLU A 147 -10.26 -1.55 12.33
C GLU A 147 -9.06 -1.25 13.25
N GLY A 148 -8.13 -2.21 13.39
CA GLY A 148 -6.95 -2.07 14.21
C GLY A 148 -5.74 -1.49 13.47
N MET A 149 -4.66 -1.28 14.22
CA MET A 149 -3.39 -0.83 13.66
C MET A 149 -2.50 -2.06 13.42
N ASP A 150 -2.35 -2.43 12.14
CA ASP A 150 -1.52 -3.55 11.70
C ASP A 150 -1.92 -4.91 12.31
N THR A 151 -3.24 -5.13 12.51
CA THR A 151 -3.80 -6.36 13.12
C THR A 151 -4.51 -7.27 12.14
N GLY A 152 -4.85 -6.78 10.95
CA GLY A 152 -5.61 -7.55 9.99
C GLY A 152 -4.85 -8.79 9.48
N PRO A 153 -5.58 -9.73 8.84
CA PRO A 153 -5.02 -11.01 8.43
C PRO A 153 -3.77 -10.87 7.53
N ILE A 154 -2.70 -11.56 7.93
CA ILE A 154 -1.45 -11.63 7.17
C ILE A 154 -1.67 -12.41 5.88
N ILE A 155 -1.20 -11.86 4.76
CA ILE A 155 -1.26 -12.46 3.44
C ILE A 155 0.07 -13.15 3.11
N ASP A 156 1.18 -12.43 3.33
CA ASP A 156 2.53 -12.95 3.10
C ASP A 156 3.56 -12.17 3.92
N GLN A 157 4.72 -12.78 4.15
CA GLN A 157 5.83 -12.19 4.89
C GLN A 157 7.19 -12.60 4.30
N GLU A 158 8.16 -11.70 4.39
CA GLU A 158 9.54 -12.01 4.02
C GLU A 158 10.52 -11.46 5.06
N SER A 159 11.46 -12.32 5.48
CA SER A 159 12.42 -11.99 6.53
C SER A 159 13.69 -11.33 5.98
N VAL A 160 14.24 -10.38 6.73
CA VAL A 160 15.53 -9.73 6.45
C VAL A 160 16.49 -10.00 7.60
N ARG A 161 17.62 -10.64 7.30
CA ARG A 161 18.70 -10.83 8.29
C ARG A 161 19.50 -9.54 8.45
N MET A 162 19.61 -9.08 9.69
CA MET A 162 20.47 -7.96 10.05
C MET A 162 21.93 -8.43 10.21
N THR A 163 22.87 -7.66 9.65
CA THR A 163 24.31 -7.86 9.89
C THR A 163 24.73 -7.28 11.24
N GLU A 164 25.93 -7.62 11.72
CA GLU A 164 26.43 -7.07 12.99
C GLU A 164 26.69 -5.56 12.91
N ASP A 165 27.24 -5.09 11.78
CA ASP A 165 27.50 -3.68 11.49
C ASP A 165 26.36 -2.99 10.73
N GLU A 166 25.14 -3.53 10.82
CA GLU A 166 23.97 -2.92 10.17
C GLU A 166 23.76 -1.49 10.69
N THR A 167 23.48 -0.54 9.79
CA THR A 167 22.99 0.80 10.16
C THR A 167 21.49 0.88 9.92
N ARG A 168 20.83 1.88 10.51
CA ARG A 168 19.40 2.13 10.25
C ARG A 168 19.13 2.35 8.76
N GLU A 169 20.03 3.06 8.07
CA GLU A 169 19.92 3.36 6.64
C GLU A 169 20.15 2.11 5.77
N SER A 170 21.11 1.24 6.13
CA SER A 170 21.33 0.00 5.39
C SER A 170 20.17 -0.98 5.59
N LEU A 171 19.62 -1.07 6.81
CA LEU A 171 18.41 -1.84 7.09
C LEU A 171 17.21 -1.33 6.31
N GLN A 172 16.99 -0.01 6.29
CA GLN A 172 15.94 0.63 5.50
C GLN A 172 16.02 0.24 4.03
N ARG A 173 17.21 0.28 3.42
CA ARG A 173 17.41 -0.12 2.02
C ARG A 173 17.13 -1.60 1.79
N LYS A 174 17.56 -2.48 2.69
CA LYS A 174 17.29 -3.93 2.60
C LYS A 174 15.79 -4.22 2.68
N ILE A 175 15.11 -3.61 3.64
CA ILE A 175 13.66 -3.75 3.80
C ILE A 175 12.93 -3.22 2.57
N GLN A 176 13.29 -2.04 2.07
CA GLN A 176 12.68 -1.50 0.85
C GLN A 176 12.88 -2.40 -0.37
N ALA A 177 14.07 -2.99 -0.53
CA ALA A 177 14.32 -3.94 -1.62
C ALA A 177 13.38 -5.15 -1.55
N VAL A 178 13.13 -5.67 -0.33
CA VAL A 178 12.14 -6.73 -0.11
C VAL A 178 10.72 -6.25 -0.36
N GLU A 179 10.35 -5.04 0.08
CA GLU A 179 9.01 -4.48 -0.19
C GLU A 179 8.74 -4.37 -1.70
N HIS A 180 9.73 -3.92 -2.48
CA HIS A 180 9.60 -3.69 -3.92
C HIS A 180 9.43 -4.99 -4.72
N ASP A 181 9.76 -6.13 -4.14
CA ASP A 181 9.60 -7.45 -4.73
C ASP A 181 8.34 -8.16 -4.15
N LEU A 182 8.20 -8.19 -2.83
CA LEU A 182 7.08 -8.83 -2.16
C LEU A 182 5.74 -8.19 -2.52
N TYR A 183 5.63 -6.85 -2.52
CA TYR A 183 4.32 -6.21 -2.70
C TYR A 183 3.74 -6.46 -4.10
N PRO A 184 4.48 -6.24 -5.21
CA PRO A 184 3.98 -6.56 -6.54
C PRO A 184 3.55 -8.02 -6.70
N ARG A 185 4.30 -8.97 -6.12
CA ARG A 185 3.95 -10.40 -6.14
C ARG A 185 2.63 -10.68 -5.43
N VAL A 186 2.44 -10.14 -4.23
CA VAL A 186 1.19 -10.33 -3.47
C VAL A 186 0.01 -9.71 -4.19
N ILE A 187 0.15 -8.50 -4.74
CA ILE A 187 -0.90 -7.85 -5.52
C ILE A 187 -1.30 -8.73 -6.72
N LYS A 188 -0.32 -9.23 -7.47
CA LYS A 188 -0.58 -10.14 -8.61
C LYS A 188 -1.38 -11.37 -8.17
N LYS A 189 -0.97 -12.01 -7.08
CA LYS A 189 -1.64 -13.21 -6.53
C LYS A 189 -3.11 -12.91 -6.21
N LEU A 190 -3.36 -11.88 -5.39
CA LEU A 190 -4.70 -11.50 -4.96
C LEU A 190 -5.62 -11.18 -6.13
N LEU A 191 -5.13 -10.42 -7.12
CA LEU A 191 -5.96 -10.03 -8.26
C LEU A 191 -6.22 -11.20 -9.22
N THR A 192 -5.30 -12.16 -9.31
CA THR A 192 -5.50 -13.37 -10.13
C THR A 192 -6.53 -14.30 -9.47
N GLU A 193 -6.45 -14.50 -8.15
CA GLU A 193 -7.42 -15.28 -7.37
C GLU A 193 -8.81 -14.65 -7.42
N ALA A 194 -8.93 -13.33 -7.23
CA ALA A 194 -10.21 -12.62 -7.30
C ALA A 194 -10.87 -12.70 -8.69
N VAL A 195 -10.08 -12.68 -9.77
CA VAL A 195 -10.60 -12.87 -11.13
C VAL A 195 -11.13 -14.30 -11.33
N MET A 196 -10.46 -15.31 -10.76
CA MET A 196 -10.93 -16.69 -10.85
C MET A 196 -12.24 -16.91 -10.10
N GLU A 197 -12.39 -16.33 -8.90
CA GLU A 197 -13.64 -16.43 -8.12
C GLU A 197 -14.81 -15.75 -8.84
N GLY A 198 -14.59 -14.60 -9.47
CA GLY A 198 -15.63 -13.89 -10.24
C GLY A 198 -16.00 -14.52 -11.59
N ILE A 199 -15.26 -15.53 -12.06
CA ILE A 199 -15.62 -16.34 -13.26
C ILE A 199 -16.49 -17.54 -12.86
N THR A 200 -16.48 -17.93 -11.58
CA THR A 200 -17.23 -19.09 -11.06
C THR A 200 -18.63 -18.76 -10.53
N GLU A 201 -19.02 -17.48 -10.51
CA GLU A 201 -20.40 -17.02 -10.25
C GLU A 201 -21.16 -16.75 -11.55
#